data_AF-A0A4V5N8F0-F1
#
_entry.id   AF-A0A4V5N8F0-F1
#
_cell.length_a   1.000
_cell.length_b   1.000
_cell.length_c   1.000
_cell.angle_alpha   90.00
_cell.angle_beta   90.00
_cell.angle_gamma   90.00
#
_symmetry.space_group_name_H-M   'P 1'
#
loop_
_entity.id
_entity.type
_entity.pdbx_description
1 polymer ?
#
loop_
_entity_poly.entity_id
_entity_poly.type
_entity_poly.pdbx_seq_one_letter_code
_entity_poly.pdbx_strand_id
1 'polypeptide(L)'
;MSYPTLAPFIQQRPWLMRWMRPLARWYFDNSGYRKLGLRADDLIPEESESVQLALKRLPPKEAYDRVFRMRRAFQDISYLEPIIKEIEAERTEREDLESMIIKKRTSASTKGGH
;
A
#
# COMPACT_ATOMS: atom_id res chain seq x y z
N MET A 1 2.71 14.00 -26.17
CA MET A 1 1.76 12.91 -26.47
C MET A 1 0.48 13.48 -27.07
N SER A 2 0.10 13.07 -28.28
CA SER A 2 -1.22 13.36 -28.87
C SER A 2 -2.00 12.06 -29.02
N TYR A 3 -2.38 11.44 -27.91
CA TYR A 3 -3.40 10.39 -27.96
C TYR A 3 -4.78 11.05 -28.09
N PRO A 4 -5.71 10.45 -28.85
CA PRO A 4 -7.07 10.96 -28.91
C PRO A 4 -7.68 10.97 -27.51
N THR A 5 -8.14 12.13 -27.06
CA THR A 5 -8.69 12.33 -25.72
C THR A 5 -10.08 12.93 -25.78
N LEU A 6 -10.98 12.41 -24.95
CA LEU A 6 -12.33 12.94 -24.78
C LEU A 6 -12.37 14.12 -23.80
N ALA A 7 -11.26 14.40 -23.09
CA ALA A 7 -11.17 15.47 -22.11
C ALA A 7 -11.65 16.85 -22.62
N PRO A 8 -11.22 17.36 -23.80
CA PRO A 8 -11.69 18.66 -24.29
C PRO A 8 -13.20 18.67 -24.55
N PHE A 9 -13.77 17.58 -25.08
CA PHE A 9 -15.21 17.47 -25.33
C PHE A 9 -16.03 17.44 -24.04
N ILE A 10 -15.51 16.81 -22.98
CA ILE A 10 -16.12 16.78 -21.65
C ILE A 10 -16.04 18.16 -20.99
N GLN A 11 -14.89 18.84 -21.09
CA GLN A 11 -14.68 20.16 -20.47
C GLN A 11 -15.55 21.26 -21.08
N GLN A 12 -15.86 21.17 -22.37
CA GLN A 12 -16.76 22.12 -23.06
C GLN A 12 -18.22 22.05 -22.58
N ARG A 13 -18.65 20.95 -21.93
CA ARG A 13 -20.03 20.75 -21.47
C ARG A 13 -20.11 20.78 -19.94
N PRO A 14 -20.53 21.89 -19.32
CA PRO A 14 -20.49 22.05 -17.85
C PRO A 14 -21.29 21.00 -17.08
N TRP A 15 -22.45 20.57 -17.61
CA TRP A 15 -23.28 19.53 -16.99
C TRP A 15 -22.58 18.17 -16.99
N LEU A 16 -21.88 17.83 -18.08
CA LEU A 16 -21.15 16.57 -18.23
C LEU A 16 -19.91 16.57 -17.34
N MET A 17 -19.18 17.68 -17.28
CA MET A 17 -18.06 17.83 -16.37
C MET A 17 -18.50 17.71 -14.90
N ARG A 18 -19.65 18.27 -14.52
CA ARG A 18 -20.21 18.14 -13.17
C ARG A 18 -20.53 16.70 -12.79
N TRP A 19 -20.97 15.89 -13.75
CA TRP A 19 -21.24 14.46 -13.56
C TRP A 19 -19.96 13.60 -13.59
N MET A 20 -19.00 13.94 -14.46
CA MET A 20 -17.72 13.21 -14.59
C MET A 20 -16.75 13.47 -13.43
N ARG A 21 -16.80 14.65 -12.80
CA ARG A 21 -15.92 15.02 -11.67
C ARG A 21 -15.96 14.03 -10.49
N PRO A 22 -17.12 13.67 -9.91
CA PRO A 22 -17.16 12.71 -8.81
C PRO A 22 -16.67 11.32 -9.22
N LEU A 23 -16.99 10.87 -10.43
CA LEU A 23 -16.50 9.59 -10.97
C LEU A 23 -14.98 9.57 -11.12
N ALA A 24 -14.41 10.63 -11.70
CA ALA A 24 -12.97 10.77 -11.86
C ALA A 24 -12.26 10.79 -10.49
N ARG A 25 -12.82 11.52 -9.51
CA ARG A 25 -12.29 11.53 -8.14
C ARG A 25 -12.30 10.13 -7.53
N TRP A 26 -13.44 9.44 -7.58
CA TRP A 26 -13.54 8.06 -7.10
C TRP A 26 -12.48 7.16 -7.74
N TYR A 27 -12.28 7.24 -9.06
CA TYR A 27 -11.26 6.47 -9.76
C TYR A 27 -9.83 6.79 -9.26
N PHE A 28 -9.47 8.07 -9.21
CA PHE A 28 -8.14 8.48 -8.77
C PHE A 28 -7.89 8.18 -7.28
N ASP A 29 -8.91 8.26 -6.43
CA ASP A 29 -8.79 7.93 -5.01
C ASP A 29 -8.58 6.42 -4.81
N ASN A 30 -9.22 5.58 -5.63
CA ASN A 30 -9.07 4.12 -5.58
C ASN A 30 -7.81 3.58 -6.28
N SER A 31 -7.21 4.34 -7.20
CA SER A 31 -6.00 3.91 -7.92
C SER A 31 -4.75 3.73 -7.05
N GLY A 32 -4.78 4.15 -5.78
CA GLY A 32 -3.80 3.74 -4.77
C GLY A 32 -2.46 4.47 -4.78
N TYR A 33 -2.09 5.19 -5.85
CA TYR A 33 -0.79 5.88 -5.94
C TYR A 33 -0.53 6.87 -4.80
N ARG A 34 -1.58 7.51 -4.27
CA ARG A 34 -1.46 8.43 -3.12
C ARG A 34 -1.13 7.71 -1.82
N LYS A 35 -1.56 6.45 -1.65
CA LYS A 35 -1.21 5.63 -0.47
C LYS A 35 0.28 5.29 -0.45
N LEU A 36 0.90 5.15 -1.63
CA LEU A 36 2.35 5.01 -1.81
C LEU A 36 3.10 6.37 -1.74
N GLY A 37 2.35 7.47 -1.57
CA GLY A 37 2.90 8.82 -1.54
C GLY A 37 3.46 9.30 -2.89
N LEU A 38 3.00 8.72 -4.00
CA LEU A 38 3.28 9.18 -5.36
C LEU A 38 2.33 10.30 -5.79
N ARG A 39 2.71 11.06 -6.81
CA ARG A 39 1.84 12.00 -7.53
C ARG A 39 1.38 11.40 -8.85
N ALA A 40 0.30 11.92 -9.42
CA ALA A 40 -0.21 11.46 -10.72
C ALA A 40 0.85 11.58 -11.84
N ASP A 41 1.66 12.64 -11.82
CA ASP A 41 2.74 12.86 -12.80
C ASP A 41 3.87 11.83 -12.69
N ASP A 42 4.05 11.21 -11.52
CA ASP A 42 5.08 10.18 -11.32
C ASP A 42 4.71 8.87 -12.04
N LEU A 43 3.43 8.69 -12.43
CA LEU A 43 2.92 7.51 -13.15
C LEU A 43 3.04 7.62 -14.68
N ILE A 44 3.46 8.77 -15.20
CA ILE A 44 3.59 8.98 -16.64
C ILE A 44 4.81 8.19 -17.16
N PRO A 45 4.68 7.41 -18.25
CA PRO A 45 5.81 6.67 -18.81
C PRO A 45 6.97 7.59 -19.22
N GLU A 46 8.14 7.36 -18.64
CA GLU A 46 9.36 8.18 -18.87
C GLU A 46 10.05 7.89 -20.20
N GLU A 47 9.64 6.84 -20.92
CA GLU A 47 10.23 6.42 -22.18
C GLU A 47 9.92 7.38 -23.35
N SER A 48 8.91 8.24 -23.19
CA SER A 48 8.57 9.23 -24.22
C SER A 48 9.60 10.36 -24.26
N GLU A 49 10.11 10.68 -25.46
CA GLU A 49 11.02 11.82 -25.70
C GLU A 49 10.48 13.13 -25.11
N SER A 50 9.17 13.37 -25.24
CA SER A 50 8.51 14.57 -24.70
C SER A 50 8.58 14.65 -23.17
N VAL A 51 8.47 13.51 -22.49
CA VAL A 51 8.55 13.42 -21.03
C VAL A 51 9.99 13.56 -20.59
N GLN A 52 10.95 12.96 -21.29
CA GLN A 52 12.39 13.12 -21.01
C GLN A 52 12.83 14.58 -21.15
N LEU A 53 12.36 15.28 -22.19
CA LEU A 53 12.62 16.71 -22.36
C LEU A 53 12.01 17.54 -21.21
N ALA A 54 10.80 17.19 -20.76
CA ALA A 54 10.14 17.84 -19.63
C ALA A 54 10.93 17.60 -18.33
N LEU A 55 11.39 16.38 -18.07
CA LEU A 55 12.20 16.03 -16.91
C LEU A 55 13.53 16.79 -16.89
N LYS A 56 14.17 16.99 -18.05
CA LYS A 56 15.40 17.80 -18.17
C LYS A 56 15.19 19.28 -17.83
N ARG A 57 13.97 19.80 -18.04
CA ARG A 57 13.60 21.20 -17.76
C ARG A 57 13.12 21.42 -16.32
N LEU A 58 12.86 20.33 -15.59
CA LEU A 58 12.31 20.38 -14.24
C LEU A 58 13.32 21.03 -13.28
N PRO A 59 12.89 21.89 -12.34
CA PRO A 59 13.78 22.43 -11.33
C PRO A 59 14.49 21.31 -10.55
N PRO A 60 15.77 21.48 -10.15
CA PRO A 60 16.54 20.41 -9.51
C PRO A 60 15.86 19.83 -8.28
N LYS A 61 15.28 20.69 -7.43
CA LYS A 61 14.55 20.27 -6.22
C LYS A 61 13.40 19.32 -6.54
N GLU A 62 12.56 19.65 -7.52
CA GLU A 62 11.40 18.84 -7.88
C GLU A 62 11.80 17.51 -8.51
N ALA A 63 12.90 17.51 -9.29
CA ALA A 63 13.49 16.29 -9.83
C ALA A 63 13.98 15.36 -8.71
N TYR A 64 14.68 15.88 -7.71
CA TYR A 64 15.11 15.10 -6.54
C TYR A 64 13.91 14.56 -5.74
N ASP A 65 12.92 15.41 -5.44
CA ASP A 65 11.73 15.02 -4.69
C ASP A 65 10.93 13.93 -5.44
N ARG A 66 10.88 13.98 -6.77
CA ARG A 66 10.26 12.96 -7.63
C ARG A 66 10.98 11.62 -7.50
N VAL A 67 12.31 11.61 -7.68
CA VAL A 67 13.11 10.38 -7.55
C VAL A 67 12.99 9.79 -6.14
N PHE A 68 12.96 10.63 -5.10
CA PHE A 68 12.75 10.21 -3.73
C PHE A 68 11.39 9.51 -3.54
N ARG A 69 10.28 10.10 -4.04
CA ARG A 69 8.95 9.49 -3.96
C ARG A 69 8.92 8.12 -4.65
N MET A 70 9.51 8.02 -5.84
CA MET A 70 9.58 6.76 -6.59
C MET A 70 10.37 5.69 -5.82
N ARG A 71 11.58 6.01 -5.35
CA ARG A 71 12.39 5.06 -4.57
C ARG A 71 11.65 4.57 -3.33
N ARG A 72 11.05 5.47 -2.56
CA ARG A 72 10.23 5.10 -1.40
C ARG A 72 9.08 4.17 -1.80
N ALA A 73 8.31 4.50 -2.84
CA ALA A 73 7.19 3.68 -3.26
C ALA A 73 7.57 2.25 -3.68
N PHE A 74 8.77 2.06 -4.28
CA PHE A 74 9.22 0.74 -4.75
C PHE A 74 10.10 -0.03 -3.76
N GLN A 75 10.80 0.65 -2.85
CA GLN A 75 11.86 0.05 -2.03
C GLN A 75 11.57 0.09 -0.52
N ASP A 76 10.47 0.69 -0.09
CA ASP A 76 10.08 0.74 1.33
C ASP A 76 9.55 -0.63 1.79
N ILE A 77 10.48 -1.54 2.09
CA ILE A 77 10.22 -2.92 2.52
C ILE A 77 10.25 -2.97 4.05
N SER A 78 9.20 -3.56 4.64
CA SER A 78 9.10 -3.79 6.09
C SER A 78 9.98 -4.97 6.52
N TYR A 79 11.27 -4.73 6.75
CA TYR A 79 12.23 -5.76 7.12
C TYR A 79 12.15 -6.19 8.60
N LEU A 80 11.68 -5.30 9.48
CA LEU A 80 11.58 -5.58 10.94
C LEU A 80 10.27 -6.25 11.33
N GLU A 81 9.18 -5.97 10.64
CA GLU A 81 7.86 -6.50 10.98
C GLU A 81 7.76 -8.04 11.09
N PRO A 82 8.39 -8.86 10.23
CA PRO A 82 8.39 -10.31 10.43
C PRO A 82 9.09 -10.73 11.73
N ILE A 83 10.20 -10.07 12.07
CA ILE A 83 10.98 -10.35 13.29
C ILE A 83 10.18 -9.94 14.53
N ILE A 84 9.50 -8.80 14.49
CA ILE A 84 8.66 -8.33 15.59
C ILE A 84 7.53 -9.32 15.87
N LYS A 85 6.85 -9.82 14.82
CA LYS A 85 5.77 -10.81 14.97
C LYS A 85 6.23 -12.11 15.60
N GLU A 86 7.44 -12.56 15.26
CA GLU A 86 8.05 -13.76 15.88
C GLU A 86 8.31 -13.54 17.36
N ILE A 87 8.93 -12.41 17.74
CA ILE A 87 9.17 -12.06 19.14
C ILE A 87 7.86 -11.94 19.94
N GLU A 88 6.82 -11.33 19.36
CA GLU A 88 5.51 -11.21 20.00
C GLU A 88 4.82 -12.58 20.19
N ALA A 89 4.95 -13.48 19.21
CA ALA A 89 4.43 -14.84 19.31
C ALA A 89 5.17 -15.63 20.41
N GLU A 90 6.50 -15.55 20.47
CA GLU A 90 7.30 -16.18 21.53
C GLU A 90 6.92 -15.67 22.92
N ARG A 91 6.67 -14.35 23.07
CA ARG A 91 6.24 -13.75 24.34
C ARG A 91 4.87 -14.25 24.76
N THR A 92 3.93 -14.32 23.82
CA THR A 92 2.58 -14.82 24.07
C THR A 92 2.61 -16.30 24.49
N GLU A 93 3.40 -17.14 23.80
CA GLU A 93 3.56 -18.54 24.14
C GLU A 93 4.11 -18.72 25.57
N ARG A 94 5.10 -17.91 25.97
CA ARG A 94 5.64 -17.93 27.34
C ARG A 94 4.58 -17.59 28.38
N GLU A 95 3.79 -16.55 28.14
CA GLU A 95 2.71 -16.12 29.05
C GLU A 95 1.61 -17.19 29.19
N ASP A 96 1.24 -17.85 28.09
CA ASP A 96 0.28 -18.96 28.08
C ASP A 96 0.81 -20.17 28.88
N LEU A 97 2.10 -20.48 28.76
CA LEU A 97 2.74 -21.56 29.51
C LEU A 97 2.84 -21.24 31.02
N GLU A 98 3.15 -20.00 31.38
CA GLU A 98 3.22 -19.56 32.78
C GLU A 98 1.85 -19.59 33.47
N SER A 99 0.76 -19.33 32.73
CA SER A 99 -0.61 -19.37 33.24
C SER A 99 -1.28 -20.75 33.16
N MET A 100 -0.56 -21.78 32.68
CA MET A 100 -1.13 -23.11 32.43
C MET A 100 -1.48 -23.85 33.73
N ILE A 101 -2.77 -24.11 33.94
CA ILE A 101 -3.26 -24.92 35.06
C ILE A 101 -3.22 -26.40 34.68
N ILE A 102 -2.37 -27.19 35.35
CA ILE A 102 -2.26 -28.63 35.12
C ILE A 102 -3.44 -29.37 35.76
N LYS A 103 -4.37 -29.86 34.94
CA LYS A 103 -5.36 -30.85 35.38
C LYS A 103 -4.78 -32.26 35.24
N LYS A 104 -4.33 -32.84 36.36
CA LYS A 104 -3.97 -34.27 36.39
C LYS A 104 -5.21 -35.11 36.09
N ARG A 105 -5.10 -36.04 35.14
CA ARG A 105 -6.10 -37.09 34.96
C ARG A 105 -6.13 -37.94 36.22
N THR A 106 -7.25 -37.97 36.92
CA THR A 106 -7.49 -38.92 38.01
C THR A 106 -7.47 -40.32 37.41
N SER A 107 -6.45 -41.11 37.77
CA SER A 107 -6.36 -42.52 37.39
C SER A 107 -7.65 -43.22 37.83
N ALA A 108 -8.38 -43.79 36.87
CA ALA A 108 -9.54 -44.63 37.16
C ALA A 108 -9.08 -45.75 38.10
N SER A 109 -9.57 -45.71 39.34
CA SER A 109 -9.37 -46.76 40.33
C SER A 109 -9.87 -48.08 39.74
N THR A 110 -8.94 -49.00 39.56
CA THR A 110 -9.17 -50.41 39.27
C THR A 110 -10.07 -50.97 40.38
N LYS A 111 -11.38 -51.05 40.13
CA LYS A 111 -12.26 -51.86 40.97
C LYS A 111 -11.98 -53.33 40.65
N GLY A 112 -11.25 -53.97 41.56
CA GLY A 112 -11.16 -55.43 41.60
C GLY A 112 -12.55 -56.04 41.71
N GLY A 113 -12.85 -56.96 40.80
CA GLY A 113 -13.97 -57.88 40.89
C GLY A 113 -13.44 -59.23 41.36
N HIS A 114 -13.84 -59.62 42.58
CA HIS A 114 -13.95 -61.01 42.99
C HIS A 114 -15.32 -61.54 42.59
#